data_AF-A0A382Z234-F1
#
_entry.id   AF-A0A382Z234-F1
#
_cell.length_a   1.000
_cell.length_b   1.000
_cell.length_c   1.000
_cell.angle_alpha   90.00
_cell.angle_beta   90.00
_cell.angle_gamma   90.00
#
_symmetry.space_group_name_H-M   'P 1'
#
loop_
_entity.id
_entity.type
_entity.pdbx_description
1 polymer ?
#
loop_
_entity_poly.entity_id
_entity_poly.type
_entity_poly.pdbx_seq_one_letter_code
_entity_poly.pdbx_strand_id
1 'polypeptide(L)'
;MVLNRHLSILRALGTMIQRKMRIPLSFKFVILVLTMLWAAPVLAKSVEIETKHRGIRLAGVSLPLTERQDVEIMALAPAMAKIKKAIERIYKGTKFSAERIETLKKNGRVTLVYDAGFPENRMASVIIAAFFPDFFQIEKGGLKEFLVVIGRFGIKWPTDKLAAVIVHELVGHGLQHLRGRTEKDRKIDKECEALIYEEKAYQDLKVRRDTRDMQKLR
;
A
#
# COMPACT_ATOMS: atom_id res chain seq x y z
N MET A 1 27.60 -2.75 -24.20
CA MET A 1 27.64 -3.03 -25.66
C MET A 1 26.38 -3.78 -26.09
N VAL A 2 25.20 -3.15 -26.00
CA VAL A 2 23.93 -3.51 -26.70
C VAL A 2 23.07 -2.24 -26.71
N LEU A 3 23.54 -1.17 -27.36
CA LEU A 3 22.77 0.08 -27.50
C LEU A 3 22.95 0.71 -28.89
N ASN A 4 23.33 -0.07 -29.89
CA ASN A 4 23.70 0.45 -31.21
C ASN A 4 23.11 -0.33 -32.41
N ARG A 5 22.03 -1.09 -32.21
CA ARG A 5 21.34 -1.82 -33.31
C ARG A 5 19.88 -1.44 -33.56
N HIS A 6 19.27 -0.58 -32.75
CA HIS A 6 17.89 -0.11 -32.98
C HIS A 6 17.79 1.32 -33.59
N LEU A 7 18.91 2.05 -33.72
CA LEU A 7 18.93 3.39 -34.30
C LEU A 7 19.16 3.43 -35.83
N SER A 8 19.56 2.31 -36.45
CA SER A 8 19.84 2.22 -37.89
C SER A 8 18.61 1.87 -38.74
N ILE A 9 17.59 1.23 -38.16
CA ILE A 9 16.36 0.85 -38.89
C ILE A 9 15.39 2.04 -38.97
N LEU A 10 15.37 2.91 -37.94
CA LEU A 10 14.53 4.12 -37.91
C LEU A 10 15.04 5.27 -38.79
N ARG A 11 16.34 5.29 -39.16
CA ARG A 11 16.89 6.28 -40.11
C ARG A 11 16.73 5.89 -41.58
N ALA A 12 16.49 4.62 -41.90
CA ALA A 12 16.30 4.15 -43.28
C ALA A 12 14.83 4.24 -43.76
N LEU A 13 13.85 4.25 -42.85
CA LEU A 13 12.44 4.51 -43.23
C LEU A 13 12.07 6.00 -43.30
N GLY A 14 12.86 6.89 -42.68
CA GLY A 14 12.59 8.33 -42.67
C GLY A 14 12.96 9.07 -43.97
N THR A 15 13.81 8.49 -44.82
CA THR A 15 14.30 9.14 -46.05
C THR A 15 13.65 8.61 -47.34
N MET A 16 12.80 7.58 -47.26
CA MET A 16 12.09 7.03 -48.42
C MET A 16 10.64 7.54 -48.56
N ILE A 17 10.16 8.38 -47.63
CA ILE A 17 8.84 9.05 -47.68
C ILE A 17 9.01 10.57 -47.79
N GLN A 18 9.98 11.02 -48.60
CA GLN A 18 10.06 12.42 -49.04
C GLN A 18 10.21 12.58 -50.56
N ARG A 19 10.05 11.50 -51.33
CA ARG A 19 9.97 11.59 -52.79
C ARG A 19 8.55 11.27 -53.25
N LYS A 20 7.90 12.31 -53.80
CA LYS A 20 6.64 12.32 -54.54
C LYS A 20 5.40 11.92 -53.75
N MET A 21 4.86 12.87 -52.99
CA MET A 21 3.41 13.02 -52.82
C MET A 21 3.11 14.42 -52.27
N ARG A 22 2.61 15.32 -53.14
CA ARG A 22 2.02 16.59 -52.73
C ARG A 22 0.69 16.28 -52.04
N ILE A 23 0.71 16.11 -50.73
CA ILE A 23 -0.51 15.98 -49.92
C ILE A 23 -1.02 17.42 -49.67
N PRO A 24 -2.27 17.76 -50.06
CA PRO A 24 -2.79 19.10 -49.88
C PRO A 24 -2.89 19.48 -48.40
N LEU A 25 -2.63 20.76 -48.12
CA LEU A 25 -2.50 21.34 -46.77
C LEU A 25 -3.75 21.13 -45.88
N SER A 26 -4.91 20.87 -46.50
CA SER A 26 -6.20 20.60 -45.85
C SER A 26 -6.28 19.26 -45.10
N PHE A 27 -5.34 18.33 -45.31
CA PHE A 27 -5.34 17.02 -44.62
C PHE A 27 -4.55 17.01 -43.30
N LYS A 28 -3.72 18.04 -43.04
CA LYS A 28 -2.91 18.12 -41.81
C LYS A 28 -3.70 18.59 -40.59
N PHE A 29 -4.83 19.27 -40.78
CA PHE A 29 -5.68 19.73 -39.67
C PHE A 29 -6.61 18.64 -39.12
N VAL A 30 -6.97 17.63 -39.91
CA VAL A 30 -7.88 16.55 -39.47
C VAL A 30 -7.20 15.59 -38.48
N ILE A 31 -5.88 15.41 -38.60
CA ILE A 31 -5.12 14.49 -37.73
C ILE A 31 -4.84 15.10 -36.34
N LEU A 32 -4.78 16.44 -36.22
CA LEU A 32 -4.52 17.11 -34.93
C LEU A 32 -5.77 17.18 -34.04
N VAL A 33 -6.97 17.16 -34.63
CA VAL A 33 -8.24 17.20 -33.87
C VAL A 33 -8.67 15.81 -33.37
N LEU A 34 -8.18 14.72 -33.99
CA LEU A 34 -8.56 13.36 -33.61
C LEU A 34 -7.70 12.73 -32.49
N THR A 35 -6.57 13.33 -32.11
CA THR A 35 -5.71 12.83 -31.03
C THR A 35 -6.10 13.34 -29.63
N MET A 36 -7.09 14.23 -29.51
CA MET A 36 -7.53 14.74 -28.20
C MET A 36 -8.67 13.94 -27.54
N LEU A 37 -9.22 12.90 -28.18
CA LEU A 37 -10.39 12.19 -27.64
C LEU A 37 -10.13 10.90 -26.87
N TRP A 38 -8.88 10.45 -26.72
CA TRP A 38 -8.55 9.19 -26.03
C TRP A 38 -7.53 9.37 -24.89
N ALA A 39 -7.61 10.48 -24.16
CA ALA A 39 -7.21 10.45 -22.77
C ALA A 39 -8.41 9.92 -21.98
N ALA A 40 -8.57 8.59 -21.93
CA ALA A 40 -9.43 8.00 -20.91
C ALA A 40 -8.96 8.60 -19.57
N PRO A 41 -9.86 9.19 -18.76
CA PRO A 41 -9.46 9.60 -17.43
C PRO A 41 -8.95 8.33 -16.76
N VAL A 42 -7.66 8.27 -16.45
CA VAL A 42 -7.18 7.35 -15.43
C VAL A 42 -7.97 7.76 -14.20
N LEU A 43 -8.96 6.96 -13.84
CA LEU A 43 -9.73 7.15 -12.62
C LEU A 43 -8.76 6.86 -11.49
N ALA A 44 -8.02 7.90 -11.10
CA ALA A 44 -7.07 7.82 -10.02
C ALA A 44 -7.85 7.41 -8.77
N LYS A 45 -7.38 6.36 -8.08
CA LYS A 45 -7.90 5.99 -6.76
C LYS A 45 -7.82 7.24 -5.87
N SER A 46 -8.97 7.82 -5.53
CA SER A 46 -9.03 8.97 -4.63
C SER A 46 -9.13 8.47 -3.20
N VAL A 47 -8.45 9.17 -2.29
CA VAL A 47 -8.69 9.01 -0.85
C VAL A 47 -10.08 9.60 -0.58
N GLU A 48 -11.01 8.76 -0.14
CA GLU A 48 -12.40 9.16 0.06
C GLU A 48 -12.71 9.52 1.51
N ILE A 49 -11.94 8.98 2.46
CA ILE A 49 -12.07 9.32 3.88
C ILE A 49 -10.68 9.61 4.43
N GLU A 50 -10.52 10.76 5.09
CA GLU A 50 -9.36 11.07 5.91
C GLU A 50 -9.81 11.48 7.32
N THR A 51 -9.23 10.85 8.33
CA THR A 51 -9.54 11.16 9.74
C THR A 51 -8.33 10.89 10.62
N LYS A 52 -8.40 11.27 11.91
CA LYS A 52 -7.35 11.06 12.89
C LYS A 52 -7.90 10.37 14.12
N HIS A 53 -7.16 9.42 14.68
CA HIS A 53 -7.54 8.72 15.90
C HIS A 53 -6.29 8.41 16.74
N ARG A 54 -6.26 8.85 18.00
CA ARG A 54 -5.08 8.75 18.89
C ARG A 54 -3.78 9.27 18.28
N GLY A 55 -3.86 10.31 17.45
CA GLY A 55 -2.66 10.85 16.78
C GLY A 55 -2.27 10.14 15.48
N ILE A 56 -2.91 9.02 15.14
CA ILE A 56 -2.67 8.23 13.93
C ILE A 56 -3.58 8.74 12.81
N ARG A 57 -3.02 9.01 11.63
CA ARG A 57 -3.79 9.35 10.43
C ARG A 57 -4.43 8.09 9.86
N LEU A 58 -5.70 8.17 9.51
CA LEU A 58 -6.45 7.08 8.90
C LEU A 58 -6.96 7.54 7.54
N ALA A 59 -6.74 6.71 6.52
CA ALA A 59 -7.25 6.96 5.17
C ALA A 59 -8.03 5.76 4.62
N GLY A 60 -9.11 6.02 3.86
CA GLY A 60 -9.88 5.02 3.15
C GLY A 60 -9.79 5.24 1.64
N VAL A 61 -9.48 4.17 0.91
CA VAL A 61 -9.42 4.14 -0.56
C VAL A 61 -10.38 3.08 -1.05
N SER A 62 -11.35 3.49 -1.86
CA SER A 62 -12.35 2.60 -2.44
C SER A 62 -11.79 1.86 -3.67
N LEU A 63 -12.51 0.82 -4.09
CA LEU A 63 -12.34 0.23 -5.40
C LEU A 63 -13.23 0.97 -6.40
N PRO A 64 -12.74 1.27 -7.62
CA PRO A 64 -13.60 1.73 -8.71
C PRO A 64 -14.80 0.78 -8.90
N LEU A 65 -16.01 1.34 -9.06
CA LEU A 65 -17.26 0.57 -9.25
C LEU A 65 -17.24 -0.35 -10.49
N THR A 66 -16.27 -0.16 -11.39
CA THR A 66 -16.11 -0.90 -12.64
C THR A 66 -15.25 -2.16 -12.50
N GLU A 67 -14.58 -2.37 -11.37
CA GLU A 67 -13.75 -3.57 -11.17
C GLU A 67 -14.59 -4.76 -10.68
N ARG A 68 -14.41 -5.92 -11.34
CA ARG A 68 -15.02 -7.17 -10.90
C ARG A 68 -14.41 -7.57 -9.56
N GLN A 69 -15.24 -7.58 -8.52
CA GLN A 69 -14.83 -7.95 -7.18
C GLN A 69 -14.80 -9.48 -7.04
N ASP A 70 -13.69 -10.00 -6.54
CA ASP A 70 -13.49 -11.41 -6.21
C ASP A 70 -14.10 -11.79 -4.85
N VAL A 71 -14.34 -10.77 -4.00
CA VAL A 71 -14.95 -10.90 -2.68
C VAL A 71 -15.81 -9.68 -2.36
N GLU A 72 -16.79 -9.85 -1.47
CA GLU A 72 -17.57 -8.73 -0.93
C GLU A 72 -16.64 -7.67 -0.29
N ILE A 73 -16.69 -6.43 -0.72
CA ILE A 73 -15.83 -5.37 -0.17
C ILE A 73 -16.53 -4.69 1.00
N MET A 74 -15.83 -4.60 2.15
CA MET A 74 -16.35 -3.81 3.27
C MET A 74 -16.34 -2.34 2.90
N ALA A 75 -17.48 -1.65 3.06
CA ALA A 75 -17.58 -0.22 2.83
C ALA A 75 -16.61 0.57 3.72
N LEU A 76 -16.20 1.77 3.27
CA LEU A 76 -15.15 2.55 3.94
C LEU A 76 -15.51 2.93 5.38
N ALA A 77 -16.73 3.42 5.63
CA ALA A 77 -17.14 3.84 6.97
C ALA A 77 -17.04 2.71 8.02
N PRO A 78 -17.62 1.51 7.82
CA PRO A 78 -17.47 0.39 8.76
C PRO A 78 -16.02 -0.11 8.85
N ALA A 79 -15.26 -0.10 7.75
CA ALA A 79 -13.83 -0.43 7.77
C ALA A 79 -13.03 0.53 8.67
N MET A 80 -13.21 1.83 8.50
CA MET A 80 -12.58 2.86 9.34
C MET A 80 -12.96 2.72 10.81
N ALA A 81 -14.23 2.45 11.10
CA ALA A 81 -14.69 2.22 12.47
C ALA A 81 -14.02 0.98 13.09
N LYS A 82 -13.82 -0.09 12.30
CA LYS A 82 -13.14 -1.30 12.76
C LYS A 82 -11.65 -1.09 13.01
N ILE A 83 -10.96 -0.31 12.17
CA ILE A 83 -9.56 0.08 12.40
C ILE A 83 -9.45 0.91 13.69
N LYS A 84 -10.34 1.88 13.91
CA LYS A 84 -10.39 2.64 15.17
C LYS A 84 -10.57 1.71 16.38
N LYS A 85 -11.50 0.74 16.29
CA LYS A 85 -11.67 -0.27 17.34
C LYS A 85 -10.40 -1.10 17.56
N ALA A 86 -9.71 -1.52 16.51
CA ALA A 86 -8.46 -2.28 16.63
C ALA A 86 -7.37 -1.44 17.33
N ILE A 87 -7.22 -0.17 16.99
CA ILE A 87 -6.33 0.77 17.69
C ILE A 87 -6.70 0.86 19.18
N GLU A 88 -7.98 1.04 19.51
CA GLU A 88 -8.43 1.05 20.91
C GLU A 88 -8.10 -0.26 21.65
N ARG A 89 -8.21 -1.41 20.99
CA ARG A 89 -7.81 -2.69 21.57
C ARG A 89 -6.32 -2.75 21.86
N ILE A 90 -5.47 -2.22 20.96
CA ILE A 90 -4.03 -2.11 21.22
C ILE A 90 -3.77 -1.24 22.46
N TYR A 91 -4.31 -0.02 22.49
CA TYR A 91 -4.03 0.92 23.59
C TYR A 91 -4.57 0.47 24.96
N LYS A 92 -5.69 -0.26 24.98
CA LYS A 92 -6.28 -0.76 26.24
C LYS A 92 -5.72 -2.11 26.66
N GLY A 93 -5.35 -2.96 25.70
CA GLY A 93 -4.99 -4.35 25.94
C GLY A 93 -3.49 -4.60 26.04
N THR A 94 -2.66 -3.84 25.32
CA THR A 94 -1.21 -4.05 25.26
C THR A 94 -0.44 -2.76 25.50
N LYS A 95 -0.13 -2.50 26.78
CA LYS A 95 0.72 -1.35 27.19
C LYS A 95 2.04 -1.36 26.42
N PHE A 96 2.65 -2.54 26.27
CA PHE A 96 3.90 -2.71 25.55
C PHE A 96 3.81 -2.15 24.13
N SER A 97 2.86 -2.62 23.31
CA SER A 97 2.75 -2.17 21.91
C SER A 97 2.31 -0.71 21.81
N ALA A 98 1.42 -0.25 22.70
CA ALA A 98 0.99 1.16 22.73
C ALA A 98 2.18 2.11 22.93
N GLU A 99 3.11 1.79 23.84
CA GLU A 99 4.33 2.58 24.06
C GLU A 99 5.21 2.65 22.80
N ARG A 100 5.33 1.54 22.04
CA ARG A 100 6.12 1.54 20.79
C ARG A 100 5.46 2.41 19.73
N ILE A 101 4.13 2.37 19.62
CA ILE A 101 3.39 3.25 18.70
C ILE A 101 3.64 4.72 19.08
N GLU A 102 3.66 5.07 20.36
CA GLU A 102 4.03 6.41 20.80
C GLU A 102 5.49 6.76 20.45
N THR A 103 6.42 5.81 20.54
CA THR A 103 7.79 6.01 20.04
C THR A 103 7.81 6.32 18.55
N LEU A 104 7.06 5.58 17.72
CA LEU A 104 6.99 5.84 16.27
C LEU A 104 6.40 7.23 15.98
N LYS A 105 5.29 7.59 16.65
CA LYS A 105 4.65 8.91 16.51
C LYS A 105 5.56 10.09 16.89
N LYS A 106 6.46 9.90 17.86
CA LYS A 106 7.46 10.92 18.23
C LYS A 106 8.54 11.11 17.17
N ASN A 107 8.76 10.10 16.33
CA ASN A 107 9.86 10.08 15.34
C ASN A 107 9.37 10.21 13.89
N GLY A 108 8.06 10.31 13.67
CA GLY A 108 7.48 10.38 12.33
C GLY A 108 5.96 10.34 12.31
N ARG A 109 5.39 10.45 11.11
CA ARG A 109 3.94 10.34 10.91
C ARG A 109 3.55 8.88 10.81
N VAL A 110 2.53 8.50 11.57
CA VAL A 110 1.96 7.14 11.53
C VAL A 110 0.62 7.20 10.79
N THR A 111 0.52 6.40 9.73
CA THR A 111 -0.66 6.34 8.85
C THR A 111 -1.13 4.90 8.68
N LEU A 112 -2.41 4.64 8.90
CA LEU A 112 -3.06 3.38 8.51
C LEU A 112 -4.04 3.65 7.37
N VAL A 113 -3.94 2.88 6.30
CA VAL A 113 -4.81 2.99 5.12
C VAL A 113 -5.61 1.71 4.97
N TYR A 114 -6.91 1.82 4.77
CA TYR A 114 -7.68 0.74 4.16
C TYR A 114 -7.73 0.97 2.67
N ASP A 115 -7.20 0.03 1.88
CA ASP A 115 -7.34 0.02 0.43
C ASP A 115 -8.13 -1.24 0.02
N ALA A 116 -9.35 -1.02 -0.45
CA ALA A 116 -10.22 -2.09 -0.92
C ALA A 116 -9.63 -2.87 -2.11
N GLY A 117 -8.77 -2.23 -2.91
CA GLY A 117 -8.10 -2.87 -4.03
C GLY A 117 -6.77 -3.50 -3.69
N PHE A 118 -6.37 -3.49 -2.41
CA PHE A 118 -5.12 -4.09 -1.96
C PHE A 118 -5.32 -5.54 -1.47
N PRO A 119 -4.42 -6.48 -1.82
CA PRO A 119 -3.38 -6.35 -2.84
C PRO A 119 -3.96 -6.32 -4.26
N GLU A 120 -3.21 -5.80 -5.24
CA GLU A 120 -3.59 -5.93 -6.66
C GLU A 120 -3.90 -7.39 -6.99
N ASN A 121 -4.89 -7.63 -7.86
CA ASN A 121 -5.43 -8.95 -8.19
C ASN A 121 -4.35 -9.90 -8.75
N ARG A 122 -3.53 -10.48 -7.87
CA ARG A 122 -2.59 -11.57 -8.13
C ARG A 122 -3.14 -12.80 -7.44
N MET A 123 -3.57 -13.78 -8.23
CA MET A 123 -4.10 -15.03 -7.72
C MET A 123 -3.06 -15.70 -6.81
N ALA A 124 -3.49 -16.12 -5.62
CA ALA A 124 -2.83 -16.98 -4.63
C ALA A 124 -2.17 -16.36 -3.36
N SER A 125 -2.05 -15.04 -3.22
CA SER A 125 -1.53 -14.43 -1.97
C SER A 125 -2.59 -13.58 -1.24
N VAL A 126 -3.05 -14.04 -0.08
CA VAL A 126 -3.85 -13.23 0.86
C VAL A 126 -2.87 -12.34 1.62
N ILE A 127 -2.78 -11.07 1.23
CA ILE A 127 -2.07 -10.05 2.00
C ILE A 127 -3.08 -9.39 2.93
N ILE A 128 -2.87 -9.55 4.23
CA ILE A 128 -3.78 -9.09 5.29
C ILE A 128 -3.55 -7.59 5.52
N ALA A 129 -2.29 -7.23 5.75
CA ALA A 129 -1.78 -5.88 5.77
C ALA A 129 -0.32 -5.89 5.29
N ALA A 130 0.23 -4.70 5.01
CA ALA A 130 1.64 -4.56 4.67
C ALA A 130 2.15 -3.18 5.11
N PHE A 131 3.35 -3.18 5.70
CA PHE A 131 4.11 -1.98 5.99
C PHE A 131 4.88 -1.47 4.76
N PHE A 132 4.73 -0.18 4.46
CA PHE A 132 5.41 0.49 3.34
C PHE A 132 6.37 1.56 3.87
N PRO A 133 7.67 1.25 4.00
CA PRO A 133 8.68 2.24 4.37
C PRO A 133 8.78 3.32 3.28
N ASP A 134 8.96 4.57 3.69
CA ASP A 134 9.30 5.68 2.78
C ASP A 134 8.32 5.84 1.59
N PHE A 135 7.04 5.47 1.74
CA PHE A 135 6.07 5.56 0.63
C PHE A 135 5.86 7.01 0.17
N PHE A 136 5.75 7.94 1.13
CA PHE A 136 5.78 9.36 0.86
C PHE A 136 7.22 9.85 1.05
N GLN A 137 8.13 9.52 0.12
CA GLN A 137 9.49 10.06 0.18
C GLN A 137 9.41 11.59 0.12
N ILE A 138 9.69 12.24 1.24
CA ILE A 138 10.02 13.65 1.24
C ILE A 138 11.54 13.74 0.98
N GLU A 139 11.95 14.75 0.23
CA GLU A 139 13.35 15.13 0.07
C GLU A 139 14.10 15.18 1.43
N LYS A 140 15.44 15.11 1.39
CA LYS A 140 16.30 15.11 2.58
C LYS A 140 15.81 16.11 3.65
N GLY A 141 15.36 15.60 4.80
CA GLY A 141 14.93 16.41 5.95
C GLY A 141 13.45 16.28 6.36
N GLY A 142 12.63 15.53 5.62
CA GLY A 142 11.25 15.24 6.04
C GLY A 142 11.15 14.31 7.26
N LEU A 143 10.00 14.36 7.96
CA LEU A 143 9.66 13.39 9.01
C LEU A 143 9.60 11.97 8.42
N LYS A 144 10.00 10.95 9.20
CA LYS A 144 9.82 9.55 8.81
C LYS A 144 8.34 9.23 8.63
N GLU A 145 8.04 8.30 7.73
CA GLU A 145 6.69 7.81 7.49
C GLU A 145 6.57 6.35 7.90
N PHE A 146 5.57 6.05 8.73
CA PHE A 146 5.21 4.70 9.13
C PHE A 146 3.83 4.40 8.56
N LEU A 147 3.80 3.86 7.34
CA LEU A 147 2.58 3.54 6.61
C LEU A 147 2.28 2.05 6.69
N VAL A 148 1.05 1.71 7.10
CA VAL A 148 0.50 0.36 6.96
C VAL A 148 -0.74 0.41 6.09
N VAL A 149 -0.80 -0.46 5.08
CA VAL A 149 -2.00 -0.66 4.25
C VAL A 149 -2.67 -1.96 4.67
N ILE A 150 -3.95 -1.88 5.01
CA ILE A 150 -4.82 -2.99 5.36
C ILE A 150 -5.66 -3.32 4.13
N GLY A 151 -5.62 -4.57 3.69
CA GLY A 151 -6.31 -5.01 2.48
C GLY A 151 -7.75 -5.46 2.73
N ARG A 152 -8.44 -5.78 1.63
CA ARG A 152 -9.84 -6.26 1.61
C ARG A 152 -10.09 -7.53 2.44
N PHE A 153 -9.05 -8.35 2.61
CA PHE A 153 -9.13 -9.57 3.42
C PHE A 153 -8.88 -9.29 4.90
N GLY A 154 -7.83 -8.52 5.23
CA GLY A 154 -7.44 -8.25 6.61
C GLY A 154 -8.48 -7.44 7.38
N ILE A 155 -9.16 -6.49 6.73
CA ILE A 155 -10.21 -5.71 7.39
C ILE A 155 -11.39 -6.59 7.88
N LYS A 156 -11.59 -7.76 7.29
CA LYS A 156 -12.67 -8.68 7.68
C LYS A 156 -12.32 -9.50 8.92
N TRP A 157 -11.05 -9.60 9.30
CA TRP A 157 -10.61 -10.38 10.46
C TRP A 157 -11.23 -9.89 11.77
N PRO A 158 -11.39 -10.74 12.80
CA PRO A 158 -11.80 -10.31 14.13
C PRO A 158 -10.97 -9.14 14.64
N THR A 159 -11.58 -8.19 15.36
CA THR A 159 -10.92 -6.94 15.76
C THR A 159 -9.62 -7.17 16.53
N ASP A 160 -9.57 -8.16 17.42
CA ASP A 160 -8.37 -8.44 18.21
C ASP A 160 -7.25 -9.08 17.36
N LYS A 161 -7.61 -9.85 16.33
CA LYS A 161 -6.62 -10.33 15.35
C LYS A 161 -6.11 -9.20 14.45
N LEU A 162 -7.01 -8.33 13.99
CA LEU A 162 -6.60 -7.13 13.24
C LEU A 162 -5.68 -6.24 14.08
N ALA A 163 -5.94 -6.11 15.39
CA ALA A 163 -5.07 -5.39 16.31
C ALA A 163 -3.66 -6.01 16.38
N ALA A 164 -3.56 -7.34 16.49
CA ALA A 164 -2.27 -8.03 16.48
C ALA A 164 -1.52 -7.85 15.14
N VAL A 165 -2.21 -7.98 14.01
CA VAL A 165 -1.61 -7.73 12.68
C VAL A 165 -1.15 -6.28 12.53
N ILE A 166 -1.90 -5.31 13.02
CA ILE A 166 -1.45 -3.91 13.05
C ILE A 166 -0.16 -3.79 13.89
N VAL A 167 -0.02 -4.53 15.00
CA VAL A 167 1.22 -4.56 15.78
C VAL A 167 2.37 -5.20 14.99
N HIS A 168 2.15 -6.31 14.27
CA HIS A 168 3.17 -6.92 13.40
C HIS A 168 3.73 -5.88 12.42
N GLU A 169 2.84 -5.26 11.63
CA GLU A 169 3.23 -4.33 10.58
C GLU A 169 3.80 -3.03 11.16
N LEU A 170 3.06 -2.39 12.06
CA LEU A 170 3.42 -1.06 12.54
C LEU A 170 4.54 -1.12 13.58
N VAL A 171 4.44 -1.97 14.60
CA VAL A 171 5.46 -2.02 15.65
C VAL A 171 6.66 -2.81 15.18
N GLY A 172 6.47 -3.99 14.60
CA GLY A 172 7.57 -4.81 14.09
C GLY A 172 8.37 -4.10 13.01
N HIS A 173 7.77 -3.94 11.83
CA HIS A 173 8.47 -3.30 10.71
C HIS A 173 8.71 -1.81 10.92
N GLY A 174 7.82 -1.09 11.60
CA GLY A 174 8.05 0.32 11.91
C GLY A 174 9.25 0.55 12.84
N LEU A 175 9.50 -0.29 13.84
CA LEU A 175 10.72 -0.17 14.66
C LEU A 175 11.99 -0.53 13.88
N GLN A 176 11.92 -1.54 13.00
CA GLN A 176 13.03 -1.87 12.10
C GLN A 176 13.35 -0.69 11.17
N HIS A 177 12.32 -0.03 10.64
CA HIS A 177 12.46 1.16 9.82
C HIS A 177 13.00 2.36 10.61
N LEU A 178 12.53 2.58 11.83
CA LEU A 178 13.05 3.60 12.73
C LEU A 178 14.56 3.41 12.97
N ARG A 179 15.00 2.17 13.17
CA ARG A 179 16.41 1.80 13.40
C ARG A 179 17.26 1.76 12.12
N GLY A 180 16.67 2.01 10.95
CA GLY A 180 17.38 1.95 9.65
C GLY A 180 17.85 0.54 9.29
N ARG A 181 17.06 -0.49 9.65
CA ARG A 181 17.36 -1.91 9.43
C ARG A 181 16.55 -2.56 8.30
N THR A 182 15.62 -1.83 7.69
CA THR A 182 14.71 -2.34 6.64
C THR A 182 15.42 -3.11 5.52
N GLU A 183 16.55 -2.59 5.01
CA GLU A 183 17.31 -3.23 3.92
C GLU A 183 18.56 -3.99 4.38
N LYS A 184 18.90 -3.92 5.67
CA LYS A 184 20.14 -4.49 6.21
C LYS A 184 19.97 -5.93 6.68
N ASP A 185 18.79 -6.25 7.18
CA ASP A 185 18.50 -7.55 7.77
C ASP A 185 17.92 -8.52 6.73
N ARG A 186 18.20 -9.81 6.92
CA ARG A 186 17.57 -10.86 6.10
C ARG A 186 16.05 -10.82 6.31
N LYS A 187 15.28 -11.08 5.25
CA LYS A 187 13.82 -11.11 5.29
C LYS A 187 13.29 -11.96 6.46
N ILE A 188 13.83 -13.16 6.65
CA ILE A 188 13.39 -14.07 7.73
C ILE A 188 13.59 -13.46 9.12
N ASP A 189 14.70 -12.75 9.37
CA ASP A 189 14.96 -12.14 10.68
C ASP A 189 14.00 -10.98 10.95
N LYS A 190 13.67 -10.20 9.92
CA LYS A 190 12.68 -9.10 10.01
C LYS A 190 11.29 -9.62 10.33
N GLU A 191 10.83 -10.63 9.62
CA GLU A 191 9.52 -11.24 9.87
C GLU A 191 9.48 -11.93 11.23
N CYS A 192 10.54 -12.62 11.65
CA CYS A 192 10.63 -13.23 12.98
C CYS A 192 10.54 -12.19 14.10
N GLU A 193 11.23 -11.05 14.00
CA GLU A 193 11.10 -9.97 14.98
C GLU A 193 9.67 -9.40 14.99
N ALA A 194 9.07 -9.17 13.82
CA ALA A 194 7.70 -8.67 13.72
C ALA A 194 6.67 -9.66 14.35
N LEU A 195 6.84 -10.96 14.09
CA LEU A 195 6.03 -12.04 14.67
C LEU A 195 6.14 -12.12 16.20
N ILE A 196 7.28 -11.76 16.79
CA ILE A 196 7.42 -11.70 18.26
C ILE A 196 6.53 -10.58 18.84
N TYR A 197 6.46 -9.43 18.17
CA TYR A 197 5.57 -8.34 18.58
C TYR A 197 4.10 -8.71 18.40
N GLU A 198 3.76 -9.39 17.31
CA GLU A 198 2.41 -9.92 17.07
C GLU A 198 2.01 -10.92 18.16
N GLU A 199 2.87 -11.90 18.46
CA GLU A 199 2.63 -12.91 19.48
C GLU A 199 2.42 -12.28 20.86
N LYS A 200 3.23 -11.26 21.21
CA LYS A 200 3.02 -10.50 22.45
C LYS A 200 1.64 -9.83 22.48
N ALA A 201 1.19 -9.27 21.36
CA ALA A 201 -0.14 -8.68 21.27
C ALA A 201 -1.25 -9.73 21.39
N TYR A 202 -1.11 -10.92 20.80
CA TYR A 202 -2.06 -12.00 20.99
C TYR A 202 -2.19 -12.43 22.45
N GLN A 203 -1.06 -12.58 23.14
CA GLN A 203 -1.05 -12.94 24.56
C GLN A 203 -1.73 -11.86 25.42
N ASP A 204 -1.40 -10.59 25.19
CA ASP A 204 -1.99 -9.46 25.91
C ASP A 204 -3.50 -9.34 25.68
N LEU A 205 -3.94 -9.60 24.45
CA LEU A 205 -5.34 -9.54 24.05
C LEU A 205 -6.12 -10.83 24.36
N LYS A 206 -5.46 -11.85 24.92
CA LYS A 206 -6.04 -13.17 25.21
C LYS A 206 -6.65 -13.84 23.97
N VAL A 207 -6.05 -13.61 22.81
CA VAL A 207 -6.46 -14.22 21.55
C VAL A 207 -5.75 -15.56 21.42
N ARG A 208 -6.51 -16.62 21.16
CA ARG A 208 -5.92 -17.90 20.77
C ARG A 208 -5.37 -17.77 19.37
N ARG A 209 -4.08 -18.07 19.21
CA ARG A 209 -3.48 -18.28 17.90
C ARG A 209 -4.18 -19.47 17.23
N ASP A 210 -4.70 -19.27 16.03
CA ASP A 210 -5.10 -20.43 15.24
C ASP A 210 -3.89 -20.94 14.44
N THR A 211 -3.87 -22.24 14.16
CA THR A 211 -2.75 -22.88 13.47
C THR A 211 -2.69 -22.54 11.98
N ARG A 212 -3.66 -21.77 11.44
CA ARG A 212 -3.74 -21.38 10.03
C ARG A 212 -3.16 -20.00 9.78
N ASP A 213 -3.20 -19.09 10.76
CA ASP A 213 -2.62 -17.75 10.71
C ASP A 213 -1.09 -17.78 10.43
N MET A 214 -0.41 -18.87 10.81
CA MET A 214 1.04 -19.08 10.62
C MET A 214 1.44 -19.65 9.26
N GLN A 215 0.50 -20.02 8.41
CA GLN A 215 0.81 -20.64 7.12
C GLN A 215 1.02 -19.58 6.03
N LYS A 216 2.08 -18.76 6.12
CA LYS A 216 2.73 -18.10 4.96
C LYS A 216 3.99 -17.33 5.38
N LEU A 217 5.02 -18.07 5.77
CA LEU A 217 6.40 -17.64 5.57
C LEU A 217 6.85 -18.20 4.21
N ARG A 218 6.77 -17.37 3.15
CA ARG A 218 7.45 -17.58 1.87
C ARG A 218 8.10 -16.26 1.45
#